data_AF-A0A7V4KIB1-F1
#
_entry.id   AF-A0A7V4KIB1-F1
#
_cell.length_a   1.000
_cell.length_b   1.000
_cell.length_c   1.000
_cell.angle_alpha   90.00
_cell.angle_beta   90.00
_cell.angle_gamma   90.00
#
_symmetry.space_group_name_H-M   'P 1'
#
loop_
_entity.id
_entity.type
_entity.pdbx_description
1 polymer ?
#
loop_
_entity_poly.entity_id
_entity_poly.type
_entity_poly.pdbx_seq_one_letter_code
_entity_poly.pdbx_strand_id
1 'polypeptide(L)' 'MEKIITQAIIESYLKELLEYTEVDVAICGAGPSGLVCSYYLAKNGLKVAIFERHLKIGGGMPGG' A
#
# COMPACT_ATOMS: atom_id res chain seq x y z
N MET A 1 -0.91 27.78 9.10
CA MET A 1 -1.04 26.43 9.67
C MET A 1 -1.56 25.44 8.62
N GLU A 2 -2.65 25.75 7.90
CA GLU A 2 -3.18 24.94 6.78
C GLU A 2 -2.13 24.58 5.71
N LYS A 3 -1.35 25.55 5.22
CA LYS A 3 -0.29 25.32 4.22
C LYS A 3 0.75 24.28 4.68
N ILE A 4 1.09 24.25 5.96
CA ILE A 4 2.10 23.33 6.51
C ILE A 4 1.58 21.89 6.45
N ILE A 5 0.30 21.68 6.80
CA ILE A 5 -0.34 20.36 6.75
C ILE A 5 -0.42 19.86 5.31
N THR A 6 -0.90 20.70 4.39
CA THR A 6 -0.99 20.35 2.97
C THR A 6 0.37 20.00 2.38
N GLN A 7 1.41 20.78 2.69
CA GLN A 7 2.77 20.48 2.25
C GLN A 7 3.27 19.14 2.81
N ALA A 8 3.05 18.88 4.11
CA ALA A 8 3.48 17.64 4.73
C ALA A 8 2.83 16.39 4.09
N ILE A 9 1.52 16.43 3.78
CA ILE A 9 0.80 15.34 3.11
C ILE A 9 1.39 15.06 1.73
N ILE A 10 1.65 16.11 0.95
CA ILE A 10 2.19 15.98 -0.41
C ILE A 10 3.62 15.43 -0.36
N GLU A 11 4.47 15.99 0.50
CA GLU A 11 5.87 15.57 0.64
C GLU A 11 5.99 14.12 1.11
N SER A 12 5.18 13.70 2.09
CA SER A 12 5.19 12.31 2.56
C SER A 12 4.75 11.34 1.48
N TYR A 13 3.66 11.66 0.76
CA TYR A 13 3.13 10.79 -0.29
C TYR A 13 4.10 10.68 -1.48
N LEU A 14 4.70 11.79 -1.92
CA LEU A 14 5.67 11.76 -3.02
C LEU A 14 6.93 10.97 -2.65
N LYS A 15 7.38 11.05 -1.40
CA LYS A 15 8.50 10.26 -0.91
C LYS A 15 8.18 8.76 -0.95
N GLU A 16 7.03 8.36 -0.41
CA GLU A 16 6.57 6.97 -0.44
C GLU A 16 6.41 6.47 -1.88
N LEU A 17 5.81 7.29 -2.77
CA LEU A 17 5.63 6.93 -4.16
C LEU A 17 6.96 6.69 -4.87
N LEU A 18 7.95 7.57 -4.69
CA LEU A 18 9.30 7.40 -5.23
C LEU A 18 9.97 6.15 -4.67
N GLU A 19 9.86 5.92 -3.36
CA GLU A 19 10.41 4.73 -2.72
C GLU A 19 9.82 3.45 -3.33
N TYR A 20 8.52 3.40 -3.59
CA TYR A 20 7.84 2.23 -4.14
C TYR A 20 7.84 2.13 -5.68
N THR A 21 8.63 2.94 -6.39
CA THR A 21 8.85 2.78 -7.84
C THR A 21 9.61 1.49 -8.18
N GLU A 22 10.39 0.98 -7.25
CA GLU A 22 11.13 -0.28 -7.35
C GLU A 22 10.80 -1.16 -6.14
N VAL A 23 10.21 -2.31 -6.41
CA VAL A 23 9.77 -3.29 -5.42
C VAL A 23 10.16 -4.70 -5.85
N ASP A 24 10.38 -5.58 -4.88
CA ASP A 24 10.65 -7.00 -5.17
C ASP A 24 9.38 -7.70 -5.66
N VAL A 25 8.22 -7.32 -5.10
CA VAL A 25 6.92 -7.90 -5.48
C VAL A 25 5.84 -6.82 -5.55
N ALA A 26 5.10 -6.80 -6.67
CA ALA A 26 3.89 -6.01 -6.84
C ALA A 26 2.66 -6.94 -6.85
N ILE A 27 1.72 -6.72 -5.94
CA ILE A 27 0.49 -7.49 -5.79
C ILE A 27 -0.69 -6.66 -6.30
N CYS A 28 -1.46 -7.21 -7.23
CA CYS A 28 -2.68 -6.60 -7.75
C CYS A 28 -3.91 -7.12 -6.99
N GLY A 29 -4.49 -6.30 -6.14
CA GLY A 29 -5.70 -6.58 -5.35
C GLY A 29 -5.42 -6.77 -3.87
N ALA A 30 -6.08 -5.99 -3.02
CA ALA A 30 -5.99 -6.08 -1.57
C ALA A 30 -7.14 -6.90 -0.96
N GLY A 31 -7.50 -8.01 -1.62
CA GLY A 31 -8.41 -9.03 -1.08
C GLY A 31 -7.75 -9.89 0.01
N PRO A 32 -8.48 -10.84 0.62
CA PRO A 32 -7.94 -11.69 1.68
C PRO A 32 -6.69 -12.48 1.24
N SER A 33 -6.71 -13.04 0.03
CA SER A 33 -5.54 -13.75 -0.53
C SER A 33 -4.36 -12.81 -0.76
N GLY A 34 -4.60 -11.61 -1.30
CA GLY A 34 -3.56 -10.60 -1.54
C GLY A 34 -2.90 -10.13 -0.24
N LEU A 35 -3.71 -9.88 0.80
CA LEU A 35 -3.24 -9.46 2.13
C LEU A 35 -2.45 -10.57 2.85
N VAL A 36 -2.89 -11.83 2.75
CA VAL A 36 -2.16 -12.96 3.34
C VAL A 36 -0.83 -13.17 2.60
N CYS A 37 -0.84 -13.09 1.26
CA CYS A 37 0.36 -13.20 0.45
C CYS A 37 1.37 -12.09 0.80
N SER A 38 0.92 -10.84 0.83
CA SER A 38 1.78 -9.69 1.16
C SER A 38 2.36 -9.81 2.57
N TYR A 39 1.57 -10.29 3.53
CA TYR A 39 2.04 -10.49 4.90
C TYR A 39 3.23 -11.45 4.96
N TYR A 40 3.13 -12.62 4.33
CA TYR A 40 4.23 -13.59 4.36
C TYR A 40 5.45 -13.11 3.57
N LEU A 41 5.27 -12.46 2.42
CA LEU A 41 6.37 -11.93 1.63
C LEU A 41 7.12 -10.82 2.38
N ALA A 42 6.39 -9.85 2.95
CA ALA A 42 6.98 -8.78 3.74
C ALA A 42 7.68 -9.31 5.01
N LYS A 43 7.10 -10.34 5.66
CA LYS A 43 7.72 -11.01 6.81
C LYS A 43 9.06 -11.68 6.48
N ASN A 44 9.27 -12.07 5.21
CA ASN A 44 10.54 -12.59 4.72
C ASN A 44 11.51 -11.49 4.24
N GLY A 45 11.23 -10.22 4.52
CA GLY A 45 12.10 -9.10 4.20
C GLY A 45 12.02 -8.58 2.77
N LEU A 46 11.06 -9.06 1.98
CA LEU A 46 10.81 -8.54 0.64
C LEU A 46 10.08 -7.20 0.69
N LYS A 47 10.45 -6.29 -0.20
CA LYS A 47 9.74 -5.02 -0.42
C LYS A 47 8.52 -5.27 -1.29
N VAL A 48 7.34 -5.25 -0.67
CA VAL A 48 6.07 -5.62 -1.31
C VAL A 48 5.16 -4.41 -1.44
N ALA A 49 4.66 -4.14 -2.65
CA ALA A 49 3.61 -3.16 -2.91
C ALA A 49 2.27 -3.87 -3.17
N ILE A 50 1.16 -3.36 -2.62
CA ILE A 50 -0.19 -3.83 -2.93
C ILE A 50 -0.96 -2.71 -3.63
N PHE A 51 -1.53 -3.00 -4.78
CA PHE A 51 -2.34 -2.06 -5.56
C PHE A 51 -3.81 -2.49 -5.53
N GLU A 52 -4.67 -1.63 -4.97
CA GLU A 52 -6.12 -1.85 -4.92
C GLU A 52 -6.84 -0.74 -5.68
N ARG A 53 -7.88 -1.12 -6.43
CA ARG A 53 -8.70 -0.19 -7.21
C ARG A 53 -9.60 0.65 -6.31
N HIS A 54 -10.08 0.07 -5.22
CA HIS A 54 -11.00 0.72 -4.30
C HIS A 54 -10.26 1.46 -3.16
N LEU A 55 -10.90 2.51 -2.63
CA LEU A 55 -10.40 3.21 -1.42
C LEU A 55 -10.41 2.32 -0.18
N LYS A 56 -11.23 1.25 -0.18
CA LYS A 56 -11.31 0.26 0.89
C LYS A 56 -10.60 -1.01 0.46
N ILE A 57 -9.72 -1.52 1.32
CA ILE A 57 -9.13 -2.85 1.19
C ILE A 57 -10.09 -3.93 1.70
N GLY A 58 -9.80 -5.20 1.41
CA GLY A 58 -10.59 -6.38 1.83
C GLY A 58 -11.29 -7.11 0.68
N GLY A 59 -11.36 -6.50 -0.51
CA GLY A 59 -11.98 -7.11 -1.68
C GLY A 59 -13.43 -7.54 -1.42
N GLY A 60 -13.72 -8.84 -1.60
CA GLY A 60 -15.03 -9.44 -1.36
C GLY A 60 -15.34 -9.82 0.10
N MET A 61 -14.44 -9.53 1.05
CA MET A 61 -14.79 -9.58 2.48
C MET A 61 -15.34 -8.20 2.86
N PRO A 62 -16.68 -8.02 2.94
CA PRO A 62 -17.20 -6.94 3.76
C PRO A 62 -16.67 -7.20 5.18
N GLY A 63 -16.07 -6.17 5.80
CA GLY A 63 -15.77 -6.24 7.22
C GLY A 63 -17.01 -6.75 7.94
N GLY A 64 -16.85 -7.78 8.77
CA GLY A 64 -17.90 -8.19 9.70
C GLY A 64 -18.38 -6.98 10.49
#